data_AF-A0A7C3FP78-F1
#
_entry.id   AF-A0A7C3FP78-F1
#
_cell.length_a   1.000
_cell.length_b   1.000
_cell.length_c   1.000
_cell.angle_alpha   90.00
_cell.angle_beta   90.00
_cell.angle_gamma   90.00
#
_symmetry.space_group_name_H-M   'P 1'
#
loop_
_entity.id
_entity.type
_entity.pdbx_description
1 polymer ?
#
loop_
_entity_poly.entity_id
_entity_poly.type
_entity_poly.pdbx_seq_one_letter_code
_entity_poly.pdbx_strand_id
1 'polypeptide(L)'
;MMHSFATPLPTFPDELADFYRVDASQRIDAQRRGALGQFLTPLPVARFMASLFDDVTGDVLLLDPGAGTGTLTAAFLHEMANRQRSPHRIHAVCYELDEAMTNYLASTLEAC
;
A
#
# COMPACT_ATOMS: atom_id res chain seq x y z
N MET A 1 15.38 -20.91 27.02
CA MET A 1 15.75 -19.56 26.56
C MET A 1 15.70 -19.57 25.03
N MET A 2 14.50 -19.42 24.46
CA MET A 2 14.32 -19.25 23.02
C MET A 2 14.01 -17.77 22.81
N HIS A 3 15.00 -17.01 22.35
CA HIS A 3 14.80 -15.65 21.92
C HIS A 3 13.90 -15.69 20.67
N SER A 4 12.67 -15.21 20.80
CA SER A 4 11.83 -14.87 19.67
C SER A 4 12.46 -13.65 19.00
N PHE A 5 13.18 -13.86 17.91
CA PHE A 5 13.56 -12.78 17.02
C PHE A 5 12.32 -12.45 16.18
N ALA A 6 11.54 -11.45 16.62
CA ALA A 6 10.56 -10.85 15.73
C ALA A 6 11.31 -10.33 14.50
N THR A 7 10.92 -10.77 13.31
CA THR A 7 11.47 -10.26 12.06
C THR A 7 11.28 -8.74 12.06
N PRO A 8 12.32 -7.93 11.86
CA PRO A 8 12.18 -6.48 11.84
C PRO A 8 11.20 -6.07 10.73
N LEU A 9 10.37 -5.06 11.00
CA LEU A 9 9.47 -4.52 10.00
C LEU A 9 10.28 -3.93 8.83
N PRO A 10 9.76 -4.01 7.59
CA PRO A 10 10.41 -3.38 6.44
C PRO A 10 10.58 -1.88 6.63
N THR A 11 11.67 -1.33 6.08
CA THR A 11 12.00 0.09 6.17
C THR A 11 11.25 0.93 5.13
N PHE A 12 11.01 0.37 3.94
CA PHE A 12 10.33 1.09 2.86
C PHE A 12 8.81 0.94 2.98
N PRO A 13 8.01 2.01 2.77
CA PRO A 13 6.57 1.98 3.00
C PRO A 13 5.81 1.00 2.10
N ASP A 14 6.26 0.83 0.86
CA ASP A 14 5.68 -0.11 -0.10
C ASP A 14 5.97 -1.57 0.26
N GLU A 15 7.16 -1.84 0.83
CA GLU A 15 7.50 -3.15 1.39
C GLU A 15 6.74 -3.43 2.70
N LEU A 16 6.56 -2.42 3.55
CA LEU A 16 5.74 -2.51 4.77
C LEU A 16 4.28 -2.83 4.42
N ALA A 17 3.73 -2.14 3.43
CA ALA A 17 2.38 -2.39 2.92
C ALA A 17 2.23 -3.81 2.36
N ASP A 18 3.26 -4.34 1.69
CA ASP A 18 3.27 -5.72 1.18
C ASP A 18 3.39 -6.75 2.31
N PHE A 19 4.16 -6.45 3.35
CA PHE A 19 4.21 -7.28 4.57
C PHE A 19 2.82 -7.38 5.21
N TYR A 20 2.13 -6.25 5.38
CA TYR A 20 0.75 -6.25 5.87
C TYR A 20 -0.20 -6.96 4.92
N ARG A 21 0.00 -6.84 3.60
CA ARG A 21 -0.81 -7.56 2.61
C ARG A 21 -0.72 -9.07 2.80
N VAL A 22 0.49 -9.60 3.05
CA VAL A 22 0.70 -11.04 3.28
C VAL A 22 -0.02 -11.49 4.55
N ASP A 23 0.10 -10.73 5.65
CA ASP A 23 -0.62 -11.03 6.90
C ASP A 23 -2.14 -10.95 6.72
N ALA A 24 -2.65 -9.88 6.11
CA ALA A 24 -4.07 -9.71 5.81
C ALA A 24 -4.60 -10.86 4.95
N SER A 25 -3.86 -11.27 3.92
CA SER A 25 -4.24 -12.39 3.03
C SER A 25 -4.38 -13.73 3.77
N GLN A 26 -3.66 -13.92 4.89
CA GLN A 26 -3.77 -15.12 5.73
C GLN A 26 -4.97 -15.05 6.69
N ARG A 27 -5.42 -13.84 7.05
CA ARG A 27 -6.52 -13.60 7.99
C ARG A 27 -7.88 -13.43 7.32
N ILE A 28 -7.91 -13.10 6.04
CA ILE A 28 -9.16 -12.97 5.27
C ILE A 28 -9.77 -14.38 5.10
N ASP A 29 -10.90 -14.59 5.76
CA ASP A 29 -11.73 -15.78 5.54
C ASP A 29 -12.20 -15.85 4.07
N ALA A 30 -12.24 -17.07 3.52
CA ALA A 30 -12.60 -17.31 2.13
C ALA A 30 -14.00 -16.78 1.78
N GLN A 31 -14.95 -16.82 2.73
CA GLN A 31 -16.28 -16.24 2.52
C GLN A 31 -16.24 -14.71 2.44
N ARG A 32 -15.48 -14.05 3.33
CA ARG A 32 -15.27 -12.59 3.29
C ARG A 32 -14.55 -12.14 2.03
N ARG A 33 -13.54 -12.90 1.58
CA ARG A 33 -12.79 -12.63 0.35
C ARG A 33 -13.69 -12.52 -0.87
N GLY A 34 -14.62 -13.47 -1.00
CA GLY A 34 -15.59 -13.51 -2.10
C GLY A 34 -16.66 -12.43 -1.98
N ALA A 35 -17.19 -12.19 -0.77
CA ALA A 35 -18.26 -11.23 -0.54
C ALA A 35 -17.85 -9.77 -0.78
N LEU A 36 -16.61 -9.42 -0.42
CA LEU A 36 -16.08 -8.07 -0.57
C LEU A 36 -15.19 -7.89 -1.81
N GLY A 37 -14.94 -8.96 -2.59
CA GLY A 37 -14.04 -8.91 -3.73
C GLY A 37 -12.59 -8.57 -3.35
N GLN A 38 -12.13 -8.98 -2.16
CA GLN A 38 -10.85 -8.60 -1.59
C GLN A 38 -9.69 -9.37 -2.24
N PHE A 39 -9.22 -8.88 -3.38
CA PHE A 39 -8.01 -9.35 -4.03
C PHE A 39 -6.92 -8.29 -3.90
N LEU A 40 -5.96 -8.53 -3.01
CA LEU A 40 -4.90 -7.56 -2.73
C LEU A 40 -3.80 -7.62 -3.78
N THR A 41 -3.33 -6.46 -4.21
CA THR A 41 -2.30 -6.31 -5.25
C THR A 41 -0.89 -6.61 -4.71
N PRO A 42 -0.17 -7.63 -5.21
CA PRO A 42 1.21 -7.88 -4.82
C PRO A 42 2.15 -6.72 -5.18
N LEU A 43 3.18 -6.47 -4.36
CA LEU A 43 4.13 -5.38 -4.59
C LEU A 43 4.73 -5.30 -6.00
N PRO A 44 5.15 -6.40 -6.67
CA PRO A 44 5.64 -6.31 -8.04
C PRO A 44 4.61 -5.75 -9.03
N VAL A 45 3.33 -6.09 -8.83
CA VAL A 45 2.22 -5.57 -9.65
C VAL A 45 1.95 -4.11 -9.30
N ALA A 46 1.97 -3.75 -8.02
CA ALA A 46 1.81 -2.37 -7.57
C ALA A 46 2.89 -1.44 -8.12
N ARG A 47 4.17 -1.85 -8.06
CA ARG A 47 5.29 -1.12 -8.66
C ARG A 47 5.16 -1.00 -10.17
N PHE A 48 4.75 -2.08 -10.84
CA PHE A 48 4.47 -2.03 -12.28
C PHE A 48 3.37 -1.00 -12.60
N MET A 49 2.23 -1.05 -11.90
CA MET A 49 1.13 -0.08 -12.09
C MET A 49 1.57 1.36 -11.82
N ALA A 50 2.36 1.59 -10.76
CA ALA A 50 2.92 2.90 -10.44
C ALA A 50 3.83 3.44 -11.56
N SER A 51 4.61 2.56 -12.21
CA SER A 51 5.49 2.96 -13.33
C SER A 51 4.75 3.39 -14.58
N LEU A 52 3.47 3.01 -14.75
CA LEU A 52 2.66 3.35 -15.92
C LEU A 52 2.19 4.81 -15.93
N PHE A 53 2.32 5.52 -14.80
CA PHE A 53 2.04 6.94 -14.77
C PHE A 53 3.15 7.68 -15.51
N ASP A 54 2.81 8.56 -16.45
CA ASP A 54 3.78 9.36 -17.20
C ASP A 54 4.11 10.67 -16.45
N ASP A 55 3.89 11.84 -17.05
CA ASP A 55 4.37 13.14 -16.57
C ASP A 55 3.52 13.66 -15.38
N VAL A 56 3.71 13.06 -14.20
CA VAL A 56 3.06 13.46 -12.94
C VAL A 56 3.90 14.56 -12.29
N THR A 57 3.51 15.81 -12.51
CA THR A 57 4.20 17.00 -11.97
C THR A 57 3.23 18.00 -11.36
N GLY A 58 3.74 18.92 -10.53
CA GLY A 58 2.92 19.91 -9.84
C GLY A 58 2.18 19.34 -8.63
N ASP A 59 0.94 19.79 -8.41
CA ASP A 59 0.10 19.35 -7.30
C ASP A 59 -0.83 18.22 -7.76
N VAL A 60 -0.72 17.07 -7.12
CA VAL A 60 -1.42 15.83 -7.48
C VAL A 60 -2.47 15.48 -6.44
N LEU A 61 -3.66 15.11 -6.90
CA LEU A 61 -4.69 14.44 -6.09
C LEU A 61 -4.72 12.97 -6.48
N LEU A 62 -4.29 12.09 -5.57
CA LEU A 62 -4.38 10.64 -5.73
C LEU A 62 -5.63 10.14 -5.01
N LEU A 63 -6.48 9.38 -5.70
CA LEU A 63 -7.63 8.69 -5.12
C LEU A 63 -7.42 7.19 -5.23
N ASP A 64 -7.44 6.48 -4.10
CA ASP A 64 -7.34 5.02 -4.03
C ASP A 64 -8.59 4.44 -3.34
N PRO A 65 -9.68 4.18 -4.10
CA PRO A 65 -10.89 3.60 -3.55
C PRO A 65 -10.74 2.07 -3.46
N GLY A 66 -10.69 1.55 -2.24
CA GLY A 66 -10.34 0.15 -1.99
C GLY A 66 -8.84 -0.07 -1.83
N ALA A 67 -8.20 0.82 -1.06
CA ALA A 67 -6.75 0.86 -0.91
C ALA A 67 -6.17 -0.41 -0.25
N GLY A 68 -6.99 -1.23 0.43
CA GLY A 68 -6.55 -2.41 1.13
C GLY A 68 -5.52 -2.06 2.20
N THR A 69 -4.33 -2.65 2.12
CA THR A 69 -3.19 -2.33 3.00
C THR A 69 -2.35 -1.15 2.50
N GLY A 70 -2.74 -0.49 1.41
CA GLY A 70 -2.04 0.65 0.83
C GLY A 70 -0.87 0.29 -0.10
N THR A 71 -0.73 -0.97 -0.52
CA THR A 71 0.42 -1.42 -1.34
C THR A 71 0.56 -0.62 -2.64
N LEU A 72 -0.53 -0.34 -3.34
CA LEU A 72 -0.49 0.45 -4.58
C LEU A 72 -0.19 1.93 -4.30
N THR A 73 -0.88 2.53 -3.31
CA THR A 73 -0.62 3.92 -2.91
C THR A 73 0.84 4.12 -2.51
N ALA A 74 1.40 3.26 -1.65
CA ALA A 74 2.80 3.35 -1.23
C ALA A 74 3.77 3.16 -2.41
N ALA A 75 3.50 2.21 -3.30
CA ALA A 75 4.32 2.02 -4.51
C ALA A 75 4.28 3.25 -5.44
N PHE A 76 3.11 3.89 -5.59
CA PHE A 76 2.99 5.14 -6.34
C PHE A 76 3.79 6.26 -5.71
N LEU A 77 3.65 6.50 -4.41
CA LEU A 77 4.40 7.55 -3.71
C LEU A 77 5.92 7.32 -3.79
N HIS A 78 6.36 6.07 -3.62
CA HIS A 78 7.76 5.68 -3.78
C HIS A 78 8.28 5.95 -5.19
N GLU A 79 7.53 5.55 -6.22
CA GLU A 79 7.88 5.81 -7.62
C GLU A 79 7.96 7.31 -7.91
N MET A 80 6.96 8.11 -7.49
CA MET A 80 6.95 9.56 -7.69
C MET A 80 8.12 10.26 -7.01
N ALA A 81 8.50 9.82 -5.80
CA ALA A 81 9.62 10.39 -5.05
C ALA A 81 10.99 10.14 -5.71
N ASN A 82 11.12 9.05 -6.48
CA ASN A 82 12.37 8.66 -7.13
C ASN A 82 12.51 9.16 -8.58
N ARG A 83 11.49 9.84 -9.13
CA ARG A 83 11.55 10.39 -10.48
C ARG A 83 12.40 11.65 -10.54
N GLN A 84 13.04 11.84 -11.69
CA GLN A 84 13.81 13.05 -11.97
C GLN A 84 12.96 14.33 -11.95
N ARG A 85 11.68 14.21 -12.34
CA ARG A 85 10.66 15.25 -12.17
C ARG A 85 9.60 14.73 -11.22
N SER A 86 9.75 15.04 -9.93
CA SER A 86 8.78 14.67 -8.91
C SER A 86 7.67 15.74 -8.79
N PRO A 87 6.46 15.34 -8.36
CA PRO A 87 5.41 16.29 -8.01
C PRO A 87 5.83 17.15 -6.81
N HIS A 88 5.35 18.40 -6.78
CA HIS A 88 5.59 19.32 -5.68
C HIS A 88 4.83 18.90 -4.42
N ARG A 89 3.62 18.37 -4.60
CA ARG A 89 2.76 17.88 -3.53
C ARG A 89 1.85 16.77 -4.03
N ILE A 90 1.64 15.77 -3.19
CA ILE A 90 0.61 14.76 -3.40
C ILE A 90 -0.36 14.81 -2.23
N HIS A 91 -1.66 14.94 -2.53
CA HIS A 91 -2.74 14.73 -1.59
C HIS A 91 -3.38 13.38 -1.91
N ALA A 92 -3.19 12.38 -1.04
CA ALA A 92 -3.74 11.06 -1.21
C ALA A 92 -5.03 10.90 -0.40
N VAL A 93 -6.10 10.44 -1.04
CA VAL A 93 -7.37 10.11 -0.43
C VAL A 93 -7.59 8.61 -0.63
N CYS A 94 -7.55 7.86 0.47
CA CYS A 94 -7.66 6.41 0.45
C CYS A 94 -8.94 5.99 1.16
N TYR A 95 -9.68 5.02 0.59
CA TYR A 95 -10.85 4.44 1.23
C TYR A 95 -10.67 2.94 1.41
N GLU A 96 -11.04 2.43 2.58
CA GLU A 96 -11.10 1.00 2.88
C GLU A 96 -12.30 0.72 3.80
N LEU A 97 -13.03 -0.36 3.53
CA LEU A 97 -14.24 -0.73 4.26
C LEU A 97 -13.97 -1.77 5.36
N ASP A 98 -12.90 -2.54 5.24
CA ASP A 98 -12.51 -3.54 6.23
C ASP A 98 -11.67 -2.91 7.33
N GLU A 99 -12.24 -2.81 8.53
CA GLU A 99 -11.57 -2.24 9.72
C GLU A 99 -10.22 -2.88 10.01
N ALA A 100 -10.04 -4.17 9.73
CA ALA A 100 -8.76 -4.84 9.95
C ALA A 100 -7.68 -4.31 8.99
N MET A 101 -8.05 -3.99 7.75
CA MET A 101 -7.14 -3.40 6.77
C MET A 101 -6.97 -1.90 6.96
N THR A 102 -7.98 -1.18 7.47
CA THR A 102 -7.86 0.26 7.75
C THR A 102 -6.69 0.57 8.70
N ASN A 103 -6.43 -0.29 9.69
CA ASN A 103 -5.28 -0.12 10.58
C ASN A 103 -3.94 -0.29 9.84
N TYR A 104 -3.84 -1.30 8.96
CA TYR A 104 -2.66 -1.50 8.12
C TYR A 104 -2.46 -0.33 7.15
N LEU A 105 -3.53 0.13 6.51
CA LEU A 105 -3.52 1.29 5.64
C LEU A 105 -3.01 2.53 6.38
N ALA A 106 -3.51 2.81 7.58
CA ALA A 106 -3.07 3.96 8.37
C ALA A 106 -1.55 3.90 8.67
N SER A 107 -1.05 2.74 9.14
CA SER A 107 0.39 2.57 9.40
C SER A 107 1.24 2.68 8.13
N THR A 108 0.75 2.18 7.00
CA THR A 108 1.42 2.35 5.70
C THR A 108 1.48 3.82 5.28
N LEU A 109 0.37 4.56 5.42
CA LEU A 109 0.31 5.97 5.04
C LEU A 109 1.17 6.86 5.95
N GLU A 110 1.28 6.53 7.24
CA GLU A 110 2.19 7.22 8.17
C GLU A 110 3.67 7.00 7.84
N ALA A 111 4.01 5.88 7.19
CA ALA A 111 5.37 5.58 6.79
C ALA A 111 5.77 6.25 5.46
N CYS A 112 4.81 6.65 4.63
CA CYS A 112 5.03 7.30 3.33
C CYS A 112 5.46 8.76 3.45
#